data_AF-A0A7T1F3Y7-F1
#
_entry.id   AF-A0A7T1F3Y7-F1
#
_cell.length_a   1.000
_cell.length_b   1.000
_cell.length_c   1.000
_cell.angle_alpha   90.00
_cell.angle_beta   90.00
_cell.angle_gamma   90.00
#
_symmetry.space_group_name_H-M   'P 1'
#
loop_
_entity.id
_entity.type
_entity.pdbx_description
1 polymer ?
#
loop_
_entity_poly.entity_id
_entity_poly.type
_entity_poly.pdbx_seq_one_letter_code
_entity_poly.pdbx_strand_id
1 'polypeptide(L)'
;MEQLKSEIIKNHFDIVIIDTYDLFFPMDKEDDNGKINKNIIGPLLTIARGTGVAIILVHHCSKGALERDKTQRGRGASVLNNHAHVLINLETTQDEEILKLDVVKNRFMPNVCVYLKKVCGEFEVVDRPDYEFTKTQLAEKCILKVLEKGEQQLKDILYEVENMGISEKTGRLVLTTLQTSGKIIRSSYGKYCEAGNSEKLPSCQNMAIQSEENLVIQVGNDLVNYQVPQNQLGNTKDDYQVPLPGFLGSTKHLKPQLGNLVTQLDDKDNTSNNKTTSKEENLSKIPPPREEPVKTTEKKNPLKEVTI
;
A
#
# COMPACT_ATOMS: atom_id res chain seq x y z
N MET A 1 22.56 4.98 -24.33
CA MET A 1 22.80 4.70 -22.89
C MET A 1 24.17 5.16 -22.43
N GLU A 2 25.28 4.82 -23.10
CA GLU A 2 26.62 5.32 -22.70
C GLU A 2 26.72 6.85 -22.66
N GLN A 3 26.12 7.56 -23.62
CA GLN A 3 26.07 9.02 -23.59
C GLN A 3 25.38 9.57 -22.33
N LEU A 4 24.22 9.00 -21.95
CA LEU A 4 23.51 9.39 -20.72
C LEU A 4 24.39 9.17 -19.48
N LYS A 5 25.06 8.02 -19.41
CA LYS A 5 25.99 7.70 -18.31
C LYS A 5 27.14 8.70 -18.24
N SER A 6 27.75 9.03 -19.39
CA SER A 6 28.83 10.02 -19.46
C SER A 6 28.37 11.40 -19.01
N GLU A 7 27.17 11.84 -19.41
CA GLU A 7 26.61 13.13 -18.96
C GLU A 7 26.31 13.13 -17.45
N ILE A 8 25.82 12.03 -16.88
CA ILE A 8 25.61 11.90 -15.42
C ILE A 8 26.93 12.04 -14.66
N ILE A 9 27.98 11.34 -15.12
CA ILE A 9 29.30 11.38 -14.46
C ILE A 9 29.93 12.76 -14.61
N LYS A 10 29.88 13.34 -15.81
CA LYS A 10 30.51 14.63 -16.12
C LYS A 10 29.89 15.78 -15.35
N ASN A 11 28.56 15.78 -15.19
CA ASN A 11 27.83 16.88 -14.56
C ASN A 11 27.41 16.58 -13.12
N HIS A 12 27.75 15.40 -12.59
CA HIS A 12 27.42 14.96 -11.23
C HIS A 12 25.92 15.05 -10.90
N PHE A 13 25.07 14.49 -11.77
CA PHE A 13 23.63 14.47 -11.49
C PHE A 13 23.29 13.47 -10.38
N ASP A 14 22.56 13.93 -9.36
CA ASP A 14 22.03 13.09 -8.27
C ASP A 14 20.69 12.43 -8.65
N ILE A 15 19.89 13.10 -9.49
CA ILE A 15 18.56 12.67 -9.90
C ILE A 15 18.40 12.82 -11.42
N VAL A 16 17.84 11.79 -12.06
CA VAL A 16 17.45 11.80 -13.47
C VAL A 16 15.96 11.47 -13.57
N ILE A 17 15.20 12.35 -14.23
CA ILE A 17 13.77 12.16 -14.49
C ILE A 17 13.58 11.88 -15.97
N ILE A 18 12.87 10.80 -16.30
CA ILE A 18 12.50 10.43 -17.67
C ILE A 18 10.98 10.50 -17.80
N ASP A 19 10.50 11.52 -18.53
CA ASP A 19 9.07 11.82 -18.71
C ASP A 19 8.68 11.90 -20.19
N THR A 20 7.89 10.98 -20.76
CA THR A 20 7.59 9.61 -20.29
C THR A 20 8.55 8.60 -20.92
N TYR A 21 8.80 7.47 -20.26
CA TYR A 21 9.79 6.51 -20.77
C TYR A 21 9.39 5.92 -22.15
N ASP A 22 8.09 5.81 -22.45
CA ASP A 22 7.60 5.32 -23.75
C ASP A 22 8.03 6.24 -24.91
N LEU A 23 8.16 7.56 -24.67
CA LEU A 23 8.70 8.50 -25.65
C LEU A 23 10.22 8.40 -25.80
N PHE A 24 10.91 8.09 -24.71
CA PHE A 24 12.37 8.03 -24.70
C PHE A 24 12.91 6.71 -25.28
N PHE A 25 12.16 5.62 -25.12
CA PHE A 25 12.52 4.29 -25.57
C PHE A 25 11.48 3.80 -26.58
N PRO A 26 11.64 4.08 -27.89
CA PRO A 26 10.68 3.65 -28.89
C PRO A 26 10.56 2.12 -28.88
N MET A 27 9.35 1.62 -28.66
CA MET A 27 9.03 0.19 -28.64
C MET A 27 7.90 -0.11 -29.61
N ASP A 28 8.10 -1.12 -30.46
CA ASP A 28 7.05 -1.58 -31.38
C ASP A 28 5.86 -2.23 -30.64
N LYS A 29 6.11 -2.81 -29.47
CA LYS A 29 5.13 -3.48 -28.60
C LYS A 29 5.48 -3.26 -27.14
N GLU A 30 4.67 -2.46 -26.46
CA GLU A 30 4.84 -2.11 -25.04
C GLU A 30 4.53 -3.25 -24.06
N ASP A 31 3.96 -4.36 -24.54
CA ASP A 31 3.67 -5.55 -23.69
C ASP A 31 4.79 -6.61 -23.74
N ASP A 32 5.88 -6.36 -24.47
CA ASP A 32 7.03 -7.26 -24.51
C ASP A 32 7.95 -7.03 -23.30
N ASN A 33 7.59 -7.66 -22.19
CA ASN A 33 8.34 -7.65 -20.93
C ASN A 33 9.83 -8.00 -21.12
N GLY A 34 10.16 -8.90 -22.04
CA GLY A 34 11.55 -9.28 -22.32
C GLY A 34 12.34 -8.13 -22.93
N LYS A 35 11.77 -7.45 -23.92
CA LYS A 35 12.38 -6.26 -24.54
C LYS A 35 12.49 -5.09 -23.56
N ILE A 36 11.45 -4.82 -22.76
CA ILE A 36 11.48 -3.77 -21.73
C ILE A 36 12.64 -4.02 -20.76
N ASN A 37 12.75 -5.25 -20.25
CA ASN A 37 13.80 -5.58 -19.30
C ASN A 37 15.20 -5.41 -19.92
N LYS A 38 15.40 -5.94 -21.13
CA LYS A 38 16.71 -5.94 -21.79
C LYS A 38 17.15 -4.55 -22.26
N ASN A 39 16.23 -3.77 -22.83
CA ASN A 39 16.58 -2.55 -23.55
C ASN A 39 16.44 -1.29 -22.68
N ILE A 40 15.58 -1.33 -21.66
CA ILE A 40 15.25 -0.16 -20.84
C ILE A 40 15.77 -0.38 -19.41
N ILE A 41 15.23 -1.37 -18.70
CA ILE A 41 15.45 -1.52 -17.26
C ILE A 41 16.87 -1.97 -16.92
N GLY A 42 17.41 -2.96 -17.63
CA GLY A 42 18.78 -3.44 -17.43
C GLY A 42 19.83 -2.33 -17.55
N PRO A 43 19.83 -1.56 -18.66
CA PRO A 43 20.74 -0.43 -18.81
C PRO A 43 20.55 0.66 -17.75
N LEU A 44 19.32 1.04 -17.42
CA LEU A 44 19.06 2.05 -16.37
C LEU A 44 19.54 1.59 -14.99
N LEU A 45 19.30 0.33 -14.62
CA LEU A 45 19.82 -0.24 -13.38
C LEU A 45 21.34 -0.27 -13.34
N THR A 46 21.98 -0.54 -14.48
CA THR A 46 23.44 -0.53 -14.59
C THR A 46 24.00 0.88 -14.38
N ILE A 47 23.35 1.90 -14.95
CA ILE A 47 23.70 3.31 -14.72
C ILE A 47 23.49 3.68 -13.25
N ALA A 48 22.30 3.43 -12.69
CA ALA A 48 21.99 3.74 -11.30
C ALA A 48 22.98 3.11 -10.31
N ARG A 49 23.31 1.82 -10.50
CA ARG A 49 24.28 1.12 -9.65
C ARG A 49 25.71 1.60 -9.85
N GLY A 50 26.09 1.96 -11.08
CA GLY A 50 27.45 2.38 -11.41
C GLY A 50 27.75 3.83 -11.03
N THR A 51 26.73 4.67 -10.88
CA THR A 51 26.88 6.12 -10.64
C THR A 51 26.29 6.58 -9.30
N GLY A 52 25.39 5.81 -8.70
CA GLY A 52 24.65 6.21 -7.49
C GLY A 52 23.45 7.12 -7.76
N VAL A 53 23.17 7.46 -9.01
CA VAL A 53 22.06 8.36 -9.38
C VAL A 53 20.69 7.73 -9.10
N ALA A 54 19.75 8.54 -8.61
CA ALA A 54 18.34 8.16 -8.52
C ALA A 54 17.66 8.38 -9.88
N ILE A 55 16.98 7.35 -10.39
CA ILE A 55 16.25 7.44 -11.66
C ILE A 55 14.75 7.38 -11.38
N ILE A 56 14.03 8.41 -11.80
CA ILE A 56 12.56 8.51 -11.74
C ILE A 56 12.01 8.27 -13.14
N LEU A 57 11.16 7.26 -13.28
CA LEU A 57 10.48 6.93 -14.53
C LEU A 57 9.02 7.34 -14.43
N VAL A 58 8.58 8.22 -15.33
CA VAL A 58 7.18 8.63 -15.47
C VAL A 58 6.50 7.84 -16.57
N HIS A 59 5.27 7.43 -16.31
CA HIS A 59 4.55 6.46 -17.12
C HIS A 59 3.04 6.62 -16.92
N HIS A 60 2.28 6.57 -18.02
CA HIS A 60 0.83 6.60 -18.02
C HIS A 60 0.18 5.22 -17.82
N CYS A 61 -0.83 5.14 -16.95
CA CYS A 61 -1.62 3.92 -16.80
C CYS A 61 -2.45 3.62 -18.06
N SER A 62 -2.67 2.33 -18.34
CA SER A 62 -3.53 1.92 -19.45
C SER A 62 -5.03 2.11 -19.14
N LYS A 63 -5.88 2.18 -20.18
CA LYS A 63 -7.33 2.22 -19.99
C LYS A 63 -7.78 0.96 -19.23
N GLY A 64 -8.58 1.12 -18.18
CA GLY A 64 -9.02 0.01 -17.31
C GLY A 64 -8.01 -0.40 -16.23
N ALA A 65 -6.90 0.32 -16.09
CA ALA A 65 -5.91 0.03 -15.04
C ALA A 65 -6.46 0.11 -13.62
N LEU A 66 -7.53 0.88 -13.38
CA LEU A 66 -8.14 1.02 -12.05
C LEU A 66 -8.68 -0.31 -11.50
N GLU A 67 -9.10 -1.24 -12.38
CA GLU A 67 -9.58 -2.57 -12.01
C GLU A 67 -8.45 -3.55 -11.66
N ARG A 68 -7.21 -3.23 -12.05
CA ARG A 68 -6.04 -4.06 -11.76
C ARG A 68 -5.48 -3.74 -10.39
N ASP A 69 -4.68 -4.67 -9.87
CA ASP A 69 -3.87 -4.46 -8.68
C ASP A 69 -3.08 -3.16 -8.79
N LYS A 70 -3.01 -2.41 -7.69
CA LYS A 70 -2.36 -1.10 -7.65
C LYS A 70 -0.91 -1.12 -8.17
N THR A 71 -0.21 -2.23 -8.00
CA THR A 71 1.16 -2.44 -8.46
C THR A 71 1.28 -2.85 -9.94
N GLN A 72 0.15 -3.12 -10.61
CA GLN A 72 0.04 -3.62 -11.99
C GLN A 72 -0.76 -2.69 -12.91
N ARG A 73 -0.97 -1.42 -12.51
CA ARG A 73 -1.77 -0.45 -13.27
C ARG A 73 -1.08 0.08 -14.53
N GLY A 74 0.24 0.02 -14.55
CA GLY A 74 1.05 0.44 -15.67
C GLY A 74 1.11 -0.55 -16.86
N ARG A 75 1.47 -0.06 -18.05
CA ARG A 75 2.00 -0.86 -19.16
C ARG A 75 3.39 -1.41 -18.83
N GLY A 76 3.68 -2.65 -19.23
CA GLY A 76 4.90 -3.34 -18.78
C GLY A 76 5.04 -3.46 -17.25
N ALA A 77 3.94 -3.25 -16.49
CA ALA A 77 4.02 -3.07 -15.03
C ALA A 77 4.63 -4.25 -14.31
N SER A 78 4.51 -5.48 -14.83
CA SER A 78 5.16 -6.64 -14.20
C SER A 78 6.68 -6.46 -14.09
N VAL A 79 7.33 -6.02 -15.18
CA VAL A 79 8.79 -5.81 -15.20
C VAL A 79 9.17 -4.58 -14.39
N LEU A 80 8.47 -3.46 -14.61
CA LEU A 80 8.74 -2.22 -13.89
C LEU A 80 8.58 -2.41 -12.38
N ASN A 81 7.49 -3.04 -11.95
CA ASN A 81 7.24 -3.34 -10.55
C ASN A 81 8.34 -4.21 -9.97
N ASN A 82 8.79 -5.28 -10.65
CA ASN A 82 9.82 -6.16 -10.11
C ASN A 82 11.15 -5.43 -9.82
N HIS A 83 11.52 -4.50 -10.69
CA HIS A 83 12.80 -3.80 -10.60
C HIS A 83 12.77 -2.48 -9.83
N ALA A 84 11.61 -1.81 -9.73
CA ALA A 84 11.46 -0.58 -8.99
C ALA A 84 11.71 -0.77 -7.49
N HIS A 85 12.43 0.18 -6.87
CA HIS A 85 12.58 0.24 -5.41
C HIS A 85 11.36 0.89 -4.76
N VAL A 86 10.81 1.92 -5.41
CA VAL A 86 9.62 2.66 -5.01
C VAL A 86 8.68 2.73 -6.20
N LEU A 87 7.39 2.45 -5.98
CA LEU A 87 6.33 2.61 -6.97
C LEU A 87 5.28 3.54 -6.39
N ILE A 88 4.98 4.61 -7.11
CA ILE A 88 4.05 5.66 -6.71
C ILE A 88 2.96 5.75 -7.76
N ASN A 89 1.71 5.66 -7.34
CA ASN A 89 0.57 5.92 -8.19
C ASN A 89 0.05 7.32 -7.90
N LEU A 90 -0.19 8.10 -8.96
CA LEU A 90 -0.88 9.39 -8.88
C LEU A 90 -2.23 9.25 -9.57
N GLU A 91 -3.30 9.39 -8.80
CA GLU A 91 -4.68 9.11 -9.23
C GLU A 91 -5.58 10.30 -8.95
N THR A 92 -6.54 10.58 -9.83
CA THR A 92 -7.63 11.51 -9.54
C THR A 92 -8.58 10.86 -8.54
N THR A 93 -9.07 11.62 -7.58
CA THR A 93 -10.09 11.13 -6.64
C THR A 93 -11.50 11.39 -7.16
N GLN A 94 -12.54 11.19 -6.33
CA GLN A 94 -13.92 11.59 -6.69
C GLN A 94 -14.07 13.11 -6.79
N ASP A 95 -13.26 13.86 -6.04
CA ASP A 95 -13.07 15.30 -6.25
C ASP A 95 -11.97 15.50 -7.28
N GLU A 96 -12.32 16.04 -8.44
CA GLU A 96 -11.40 16.28 -9.55
C GLU A 96 -10.28 17.27 -9.19
N GLU A 97 -10.47 18.09 -8.15
CA GLU A 97 -9.45 19.03 -7.67
C GLU A 97 -8.41 18.35 -6.75
N ILE A 98 -8.70 17.14 -6.25
CA ILE A 98 -7.85 16.41 -5.33
C ILE A 98 -7.24 15.19 -6.03
N LEU A 99 -5.91 15.15 -6.01
CA LEU A 99 -5.12 14.00 -6.43
C LEU A 99 -4.73 13.15 -5.22
N LYS A 100 -4.61 11.85 -5.44
CA LYS A 100 -4.12 10.87 -4.49
C LYS A 100 -2.78 10.34 -4.96
N LEU A 101 -1.75 10.58 -4.17
CA LEU A 101 -0.42 10.03 -4.37
C LEU A 101 -0.22 8.87 -3.39
N ASP A 102 -0.26 7.65 -3.91
CA ASP A 102 -0.21 6.41 -3.13
C ASP A 102 1.10 5.67 -3.40
N VAL A 103 1.91 5.51 -2.35
CA VAL A 103 3.14 4.71 -2.43
C VAL A 103 2.75 3.24 -2.28
N VAL A 104 2.63 2.55 -3.41
CA VAL A 104 2.11 1.17 -3.46
C VAL A 104 3.21 0.13 -3.26
N LYS A 105 4.46 0.50 -3.50
CA LYS A 105 5.65 -0.28 -3.18
C LYS A 105 6.72 0.64 -2.62
N ASN A 106 7.31 0.24 -1.50
CA ASN A 106 8.46 0.91 -0.94
C ASN A 106 9.37 -0.13 -0.27
N ARG A 107 10.65 -0.16 -0.66
CA ARG A 107 11.66 -1.06 -0.05
C ARG A 107 12.39 -0.45 1.15
N PHE A 108 12.21 0.85 1.39
CA PHE A 108 12.98 1.59 2.38
C PHE A 108 12.15 2.02 3.59
N MET A 109 10.87 2.29 3.38
CA MET A 109 9.96 2.80 4.41
C MET A 109 8.56 2.19 4.26
N PRO A 110 7.67 2.35 5.27
CA PRO A 110 6.26 2.03 5.11
C PRO A 110 5.63 2.77 3.92
N ASN A 111 4.59 2.16 3.36
CA ASN A 111 3.77 2.78 2.34
C ASN A 111 3.00 3.97 2.94
N VAL A 112 3.00 5.10 2.22
CA VAL A 112 2.33 6.35 2.61
C VAL A 112 1.37 6.75 1.50
N CYS A 113 0.24 7.33 1.87
CA CYS A 113 -0.72 7.92 0.96
C CYS A 113 -0.89 9.39 1.34
N VAL A 114 -0.71 10.29 0.37
CA VAL A 114 -0.93 11.74 0.54
C VAL A 114 -1.95 12.23 -0.46
N TYR A 115 -2.70 13.27 -0.09
CA TYR A 115 -3.67 13.92 -0.96
C TYR A 115 -3.15 15.30 -1.31
N LEU A 116 -3.27 15.67 -2.58
CA LEU A 116 -2.70 16.88 -3.14
C LEU A 116 -3.81 17.71 -3.77
N LYS A 117 -3.86 19.00 -3.49
CA LYS A 117 -4.75 19.96 -4.17
C LYS A 117 -3.90 20.98 -4.90
N LYS A 118 -4.29 21.33 -6.13
CA LYS A 118 -3.59 22.35 -6.91
C LYS A 118 -4.06 23.75 -6.49
N VAL A 119 -3.17 24.57 -5.95
CA VAL A 119 -3.44 25.95 -5.53
C VAL A 119 -2.42 26.86 -6.21
N CYS A 120 -2.89 27.86 -6.98
CA CYS A 120 -2.03 28.84 -7.65
C CYS A 120 -0.91 28.24 -8.54
N GLY A 121 -1.12 27.04 -9.11
CA GLY A 121 -0.12 26.37 -9.95
C GLY A 121 0.75 25.36 -9.22
N GLU A 122 0.75 25.37 -7.89
CA GLU A 122 1.52 24.48 -7.02
C GLU A 122 0.61 23.41 -6.40
N PHE A 123 1.20 22.34 -5.86
CA PHE A 123 0.47 21.30 -5.15
C PHE A 123 0.67 21.44 -3.64
N GLU A 124 -0.44 21.55 -2.91
CA GLU A 124 -0.46 21.56 -1.45
C GLU A 124 -0.94 20.21 -0.92
N VAL A 125 -0.36 19.76 0.19
CA VAL A 125 -0.81 18.55 0.89
C VAL A 125 -2.08 18.90 1.67
N VAL A 126 -3.15 18.15 1.40
CA VAL A 126 -4.44 18.31 2.08
C VAL A 126 -4.77 17.07 2.91
N ASP A 127 -5.70 17.23 3.84
CA ASP A 127 -6.26 16.11 4.59
C ASP A 127 -6.94 15.12 3.65
N ARG A 128 -6.98 13.86 4.07
CA ARG A 128 -7.73 12.82 3.37
C ARG A 128 -9.19 13.25 3.23
N PRO A 129 -9.75 13.29 2.02
CA PRO A 129 -11.13 13.70 1.81
C PRO A 129 -12.11 12.65 2.36
N ASP A 130 -13.28 13.11 2.78
CA ASP A 130 -14.25 12.27 3.51
C ASP A 130 -14.77 11.07 2.69
N TYR A 131 -14.92 11.21 1.37
CA TYR A 131 -15.37 10.12 0.50
C TYR A 131 -14.35 8.98 0.33
N GLU A 132 -13.08 9.19 0.67
CA GLU A 132 -12.06 8.13 0.65
C GLU A 132 -12.11 7.27 1.92
N PHE A 133 -12.81 7.68 2.98
CA PHE A 133 -12.88 6.89 4.20
C PHE A 133 -13.75 5.65 4.04
N THR A 134 -13.32 4.56 4.67
CA THR A 134 -14.16 3.37 4.78
C THR A 134 -15.42 3.70 5.60
N LYS A 135 -16.51 2.94 5.41
CA LYS A 135 -17.72 3.08 6.23
C LYS A 135 -17.43 3.06 7.73
N THR A 136 -16.48 2.23 8.15
CA THR A 136 -16.01 2.14 9.54
C THR A 136 -15.38 3.46 10.02
N GLN A 137 -14.52 4.07 9.21
CA GLN A 137 -13.87 5.34 9.57
C GLN A 137 -14.85 6.53 9.52
N LEU A 138 -15.79 6.53 8.58
CA LEU A 138 -16.88 7.52 8.55
C LEU A 138 -17.75 7.41 9.80
N ALA A 139 -18.10 6.19 10.21
CA ALA A 139 -18.81 5.96 11.46
C ALA A 139 -17.98 6.41 12.67
N GLU A 140 -16.66 6.17 12.68
CA GLU A 140 -15.76 6.62 13.76
C GLU A 140 -15.79 8.14 13.91
N LYS A 141 -15.60 8.88 12.81
CA LYS A 141 -15.70 10.35 12.79
C LYS A 141 -17.07 10.83 13.25
N CYS A 142 -18.14 10.22 12.75
CA CYS A 142 -19.51 10.57 13.12
C CYS A 142 -19.75 10.41 14.62
N ILE A 143 -19.39 9.25 15.18
CA ILE A 143 -19.56 8.95 16.61
C ILE A 143 -18.78 9.95 17.46
N LEU A 144 -17.51 10.22 17.14
CA LEU A 144 -16.71 11.19 17.89
C LEU A 144 -17.32 12.59 17.85
N LYS A 145 -17.73 13.07 16.68
CA LYS A 145 -18.40 14.37 16.51
C LYS A 145 -19.74 14.47 17.27
N VAL A 146 -20.47 13.37 17.39
CA VAL A 146 -21.70 13.31 18.19
C VAL A 146 -21.38 13.40 19.68
N LEU A 147 -20.31 12.74 20.14
CA LEU A 147 -19.86 12.74 21.54
C LEU A 147 -19.13 14.02 21.97
N GLU A 148 -18.59 14.81 21.04
CA GLU A 148 -18.07 16.17 21.32
C GLU A 148 -19.15 17.08 21.92
N LYS A 149 -20.43 16.81 21.61
CA LYS A 149 -21.58 17.55 22.15
C LYS A 149 -21.92 17.18 23.60
N GLY A 150 -21.23 16.21 24.18
CA GLY A 150 -21.44 15.71 25.55
C GLY A 150 -21.86 14.24 25.60
N GLU A 151 -22.41 13.83 26.73
CA GLU A 151 -22.95 12.47 26.91
C GLU A 151 -24.13 12.23 25.95
N GLN A 152 -24.10 11.11 25.23
CA GLN A 152 -25.14 10.72 24.26
C GLN A 152 -25.64 9.31 24.52
N GLN A 153 -26.93 9.08 24.23
CA GLN A 153 -27.53 7.74 24.28
C GLN A 153 -27.12 6.94 23.05
N LEU A 154 -26.96 5.63 23.22
CA LEU A 154 -26.60 4.68 22.16
C LEU A 154 -27.54 4.77 20.95
N LYS A 155 -28.84 4.92 21.22
CA LYS A 155 -29.85 5.02 20.16
C LYS A 155 -29.64 6.27 19.30
N ASP A 156 -29.31 7.39 19.91
CA ASP A 156 -29.10 8.66 19.21
C ASP A 156 -27.81 8.63 18.41
N ILE A 157 -26.74 8.05 18.97
CA ILE A 157 -25.47 7.84 18.26
C ILE A 157 -25.69 6.97 17.02
N LEU A 158 -26.39 5.85 17.17
CA LEU A 158 -26.63 4.92 16.06
C LEU A 158 -27.56 5.54 15.00
N TYR A 159 -28.54 6.35 15.41
CA TYR A 159 -29.39 7.10 14.48
C TYR A 159 -28.59 8.05 13.59
N GLU A 160 -27.63 8.79 14.15
CA GLU A 160 -26.74 9.67 13.37
C GLU A 160 -25.85 8.88 12.39
N VAL A 161 -25.36 7.70 12.80
CA VAL A 161 -24.59 6.81 11.91
C VAL A 161 -25.45 6.28 10.76
N GLU A 162 -26.70 5.90 11.04
CA GLU A 162 -27.64 5.41 10.02
C GLU A 162 -28.05 6.51 9.04
N ASN A 163 -28.21 7.76 9.49
CA ASN A 163 -28.47 8.91 8.62
C ASN A 163 -27.36 9.15 7.59
N MET A 164 -26.14 8.66 7.83
CA MET A 164 -25.03 8.66 6.87
C MET A 164 -25.04 7.46 5.91
N GLY A 165 -26.07 6.61 5.94
CA GLY A 165 -26.16 5.39 5.14
C GLY A 165 -25.25 4.25 5.61
N ILE A 166 -24.81 4.28 6.87
CA ILE A 166 -23.95 3.26 7.47
C ILE A 166 -24.81 2.36 8.36
N SER A 167 -24.62 1.04 8.26
CA SER A 167 -25.45 0.09 9.02
C SER A 167 -25.22 0.20 10.53
N GLU A 168 -26.28 -0.01 11.32
CA GLU A 168 -26.22 -0.08 12.79
C GLU A 168 -25.13 -1.04 13.29
N LYS A 169 -24.97 -2.19 12.61
CA LYS A 169 -23.95 -3.20 12.93
C LYS A 169 -22.53 -2.61 12.86
N THR A 170 -22.24 -1.81 11.84
CA THR A 170 -20.96 -1.10 11.72
C THR A 170 -20.81 -0.05 12.82
N GLY A 171 -21.86 0.71 13.13
CA GLY A 171 -21.85 1.68 14.23
C GLY A 171 -21.51 1.03 15.59
N ARG A 172 -22.14 -0.11 15.91
CA ARG A 172 -21.86 -0.87 17.13
C ARG A 172 -20.44 -1.46 17.18
N LEU A 173 -19.96 -1.95 16.04
CA LEU A 173 -18.58 -2.43 15.93
C LEU A 173 -17.60 -1.29 16.25
N VAL A 174 -17.79 -0.12 15.63
CA VAL A 174 -16.93 1.05 15.83
C VAL A 174 -16.99 1.56 17.26
N LEU A 175 -18.19 1.64 17.87
CA LEU A 175 -18.33 1.99 19.29
C LEU A 175 -17.53 1.05 20.19
N THR A 176 -17.56 -0.26 19.91
CA THR A 176 -16.77 -1.25 20.65
C THR A 176 -15.28 -1.02 20.46
N THR A 177 -14.81 -0.80 19.24
CA THR A 177 -13.40 -0.47 18.96
C THR A 177 -12.97 0.81 19.68
N LEU A 178 -13.77 1.88 19.60
CA LEU A 178 -13.50 3.16 20.27
C LEU A 178 -13.41 2.99 21.79
N GLN A 179 -14.34 2.25 22.38
CA GLN A 179 -14.34 1.96 23.81
C GLN A 179 -13.11 1.15 24.23
N THR A 180 -12.77 0.09 23.50
CA THR A 180 -11.58 -0.72 23.75
C THR A 180 -10.28 0.08 23.60
N SER A 181 -10.23 1.03 22.66
CA SER A 181 -9.08 1.93 22.48
C SER A 181 -8.97 3.04 23.52
N GLY A 182 -9.95 3.17 24.42
CA GLY A 182 -9.98 4.22 25.44
C GLY A 182 -10.33 5.62 24.93
N LYS A 183 -10.74 5.76 23.66
CA LYS A 183 -11.17 7.05 23.09
C LYS A 183 -12.52 7.52 23.64
N ILE A 184 -13.39 6.56 23.98
CA ILE A 184 -14.70 6.83 24.58
C ILE A 184 -14.88 5.98 25.83
N ILE A 185 -15.71 6.44 26.75
CA ILE A 185 -16.10 5.70 27.95
C ILE A 185 -17.61 5.54 28.00
N ARG A 186 -18.06 4.45 28.62
CA ARG A 186 -19.48 4.22 28.90
C ARG A 186 -19.80 4.79 30.28
N SER A 187 -20.40 5.98 30.32
CA SER A 187 -20.72 6.69 31.57
C SER A 187 -21.84 5.99 32.36
N SER A 188 -22.82 5.42 31.67
CA SER A 188 -23.92 4.66 32.27
C SER A 188 -24.53 3.66 31.29
N TYR A 189 -25.60 2.95 31.68
CA TYR A 189 -26.20 1.93 30.83
C TYR A 189 -26.73 2.53 29.53
N GLY A 190 -26.03 2.26 28.42
CA GLY A 190 -26.42 2.72 27.09
C GLY A 190 -25.98 4.15 26.78
N LYS A 191 -25.21 4.80 27.65
CA LYS A 191 -24.70 6.16 27.43
C LYS A 191 -23.19 6.17 27.29
N TYR A 192 -22.71 7.01 26.38
CA TYR A 192 -21.31 7.13 26.03
C TYR A 192 -20.89 8.60 26.05
N CYS A 193 -19.62 8.85 26.37
CA CYS A 193 -18.97 10.15 26.26
C CYS A 193 -17.50 9.97 25.85
N GLU A 194 -16.88 11.04 25.36
CA GLU A 194 -15.45 11.06 25.03
C GLU A 194 -14.60 11.01 26.31
N ALA A 195 -13.52 10.21 26.31
CA ALA A 195 -12.75 9.93 27.52
C ALA A 195 -12.13 11.20 28.16
N GLY A 196 -11.77 12.20 27.35
CA GLY A 196 -11.18 13.47 27.80
C GLY A 196 -12.18 14.49 28.35
N ASN A 197 -13.49 14.27 28.19
CA ASN A 197 -14.53 15.22 28.61
C ASN A 197 -15.18 14.84 29.95
N SER A 198 -14.60 13.86 30.65
CA SER A 198 -15.14 13.28 31.90
C SER A 198 -15.10 14.26 33.08
N GLU A 199 -14.26 15.29 33.06
CA GLU A 199 -14.19 16.33 34.10
C GLU A 199 -15.44 17.22 34.19
N LYS A 200 -16.31 17.19 33.18
CA LYS A 200 -17.60 17.93 33.19
C LYS A 200 -18.78 17.09 33.66
N LEU A 201 -18.58 15.82 34.00
CA LEU A 201 -19.65 14.97 34.49
C LEU A 201 -19.81 15.13 36.01
N PRO A 202 -21.03 15.37 36.52
CA PRO A 202 -21.29 15.31 37.94
C PRO A 202 -20.91 13.92 38.44
N SER A 203 -20.05 13.88 39.46
CA SER A 203 -19.39 12.72 40.04
C SER A 203 -20.27 11.47 40.15
N CYS A 204 -20.30 10.65 39.10
CA CYS A 204 -20.74 9.28 39.20
C CYS A 204 -19.59 8.48 39.81
N GLN A 205 -19.73 8.22 41.10
CA GLN A 205 -18.79 7.51 41.96
C GLN A 205 -18.29 6.20 41.32
N ASN A 206 -16.96 6.07 41.28
CA ASN A 206 -16.20 4.84 41.49
C ASN A 206 -16.74 3.55 40.83
N MET A 207 -16.35 3.30 39.59
CA MET A 207 -15.84 1.97 39.26
C MET A 207 -14.32 2.08 39.20
N ALA A 208 -13.68 1.59 40.26
CA ALA A 208 -12.25 1.51 40.38
C ALA A 208 -11.66 0.77 39.18
N ILE A 209 -10.96 1.50 38.31
CA ILE A 209 -9.78 0.96 37.68
C ILE A 209 -8.78 0.87 38.83
N GLN A 210 -8.71 -0.30 39.46
CA GLN A 210 -7.65 -0.60 40.42
C GLN A 210 -6.32 -0.45 39.67
N SER A 211 -5.62 0.65 39.95
CA SER A 211 -4.19 0.75 39.77
C SER A 211 -3.54 -0.46 40.46
N GLU A 212 -2.61 -1.11 39.75
CA GLU A 212 -2.04 -2.44 40.01
C GLU A 212 -1.25 -2.63 41.33
N GLU A 213 -1.53 -1.90 42.41
CA GLU A 213 -0.69 -1.99 43.61
C GLU A 213 -1.31 -2.67 44.83
N ASN A 214 -2.59 -3.06 44.84
CA ASN A 214 -3.13 -3.88 45.94
C ASN A 214 -4.27 -4.80 45.49
N LEU A 215 -3.98 -6.11 45.47
CA LEU A 215 -4.97 -7.16 45.28
C LEU A 215 -5.68 -7.43 46.61
N VAL A 216 -6.94 -6.99 46.74
CA VAL A 216 -7.80 -7.35 47.87
C VAL A 216 -8.66 -8.54 47.46
N ILE A 217 -8.43 -9.71 48.07
CA ILE A 217 -9.23 -10.92 47.83
C ILE A 217 -10.21 -11.10 48.99
N GLN A 218 -11.50 -11.18 48.70
CA GLN A 218 -12.52 -11.49 49.69
C GLN A 218 -12.62 -13.01 49.89
N VAL A 219 -12.37 -13.48 51.12
CA VAL A 219 -12.54 -14.89 51.49
C VAL A 219 -13.51 -14.94 52.68
N GLY A 220 -14.78 -15.21 52.38
CA GLY A 220 -15.85 -15.18 53.39
C GLY A 220 -16.26 -13.76 53.79
N ASN A 221 -16.59 -13.55 55.07
CA ASN A 221 -17.07 -12.26 55.60
C ASN A 221 -15.96 -11.33 56.08
N ASP A 222 -14.69 -11.74 55.97
CA ASP A 222 -13.56 -10.94 56.43
C ASP A 222 -12.75 -10.39 55.25
N LEU A 223 -12.34 -9.12 55.37
CA LEU A 223 -11.43 -8.46 54.42
C LEU A 223 -9.99 -8.74 54.85
N VAL A 224 -9.23 -9.42 54.00
CA VAL A 224 -7.80 -9.68 54.23
C VAL A 224 -6.97 -8.81 53.28
N ASN A 225 -6.18 -7.90 53.84
CA ASN A 225 -5.20 -7.12 53.07
C ASN A 225 -3.96 -7.97 52.82
N TYR A 226 -3.68 -8.29 51.55
CA TYR A 226 -2.48 -8.99 51.16
C TYR A 226 -1.42 -7.98 50.70
N GLN A 227 -0.46 -7.68 51.58
CA GLN A 227 0.73 -6.92 51.18
C GLN A 227 1.69 -7.86 50.45
N VAL A 228 1.97 -7.57 49.17
CA VAL A 228 3.01 -8.26 48.41
C VAL A 228 4.37 -7.91 49.02
N PRO A 229 5.19 -8.89 49.44
CA PRO A 229 6.51 -8.61 50.00
C PRO A 229 7.44 -7.98 48.93
N GLN A 230 7.98 -6.79 49.20
CA GLN A 230 8.93 -6.08 48.34
C GLN A 230 10.36 -6.67 48.34
N ASN A 231 10.51 -7.99 48.29
CA ASN A 231 11.82 -8.62 48.18
C ASN A 231 11.90 -9.48 46.91
N GLN A 232 12.08 -8.81 45.76
CA GLN A 232 12.78 -9.33 44.57
C GLN A 232 12.84 -8.31 43.39
N LEU A 233 13.13 -7.03 43.65
CA LEU A 233 13.63 -6.15 42.58
C LEU A 233 15.15 -6.25 42.52
N GLY A 234 15.64 -7.05 41.56
CA GLY A 234 17.03 -7.06 41.15
C GLY A 234 17.40 -5.71 40.52
N ASN A 235 18.49 -5.13 41.03
CA ASN A 235 19.19 -4.02 40.38
C ASN A 235 19.78 -4.51 39.05
N THR A 236 19.27 -3.98 37.94
CA THR A 236 20.02 -3.87 36.69
C THR A 236 19.90 -2.44 36.19
N LYS A 237 20.80 -1.58 36.69
CA LYS A 237 21.26 -0.41 35.93
C LYS A 237 22.49 -0.89 35.17
N ASP A 238 22.30 -1.24 33.91
CA ASP A 238 23.40 -1.32 32.95
C ASP A 238 22.91 -0.77 31.61
N ASP A 239 23.78 0.03 31.01
CA ASP A 239 23.58 0.85 29.83
C ASP A 239 23.21 0.04 28.58
N TYR A 240 22.07 0.36 27.97
CA TYR A 240 21.82 0.01 26.57
C TYR A 240 22.29 1.16 25.68
N GLN A 241 23.59 1.18 25.39
CA GLN A 241 24.10 1.82 24.17
C GLN A 241 23.76 0.91 22.98
N VAL A 242 22.94 1.42 22.06
CA VAL A 242 22.64 0.78 20.78
C VAL A 242 23.85 0.97 19.85
N PRO A 243 24.51 -0.08 19.34
CA PRO A 243 25.58 0.11 18.38
C PRO A 243 24.99 0.36 16.99
N LEU A 244 25.38 1.49 16.40
CA LEU A 244 25.27 1.77 14.96
C LEU A 244 26.01 0.68 14.16
N PRO A 245 25.46 0.14 13.07
CA PRO A 245 26.20 -0.75 12.19
C PRO A 245 27.25 0.07 11.41
N GLY A 246 28.50 -0.05 11.86
CA GLY A 246 29.68 0.51 11.23
C GLY A 246 30.03 -0.21 9.93
N PHE A 247 30.10 0.60 8.87
CA PHE A 247 30.69 0.30 7.58
C PHE A 247 32.21 0.50 7.68
N LEU A 248 33.01 -0.55 7.45
CA LEU A 248 34.45 -0.57 7.12
C LEU A 248 34.75 -2.08 6.88
N GLY A 249 35.17 -2.58 5.72
CA GLY A 249 36.23 -2.07 4.87
C GLY A 249 37.58 -2.59 5.37
N SER A 250 38.00 -3.81 4.97
CA SER A 250 39.37 -4.09 4.48
C SER A 250 39.71 -5.59 4.45
N THR A 251 40.03 -6.03 3.24
CA THR A 251 40.98 -7.05 2.77
C THR A 251 41.77 -7.89 3.77
N LYS A 252 41.83 -9.22 3.52
CA LYS A 252 43.06 -9.94 3.13
C LYS A 252 42.82 -11.43 2.85
N HIS A 253 43.37 -11.85 1.71
CA HIS A 253 43.94 -13.15 1.37
C HIS A 253 43.22 -14.45 1.76
N LEU A 254 42.75 -15.18 0.74
CA LEU A 254 43.17 -16.56 0.46
C LEU A 254 42.97 -16.88 -1.03
N LYS A 255 44.04 -17.39 -1.65
CA LYS A 255 44.14 -17.82 -3.05
C LYS A 255 43.79 -19.32 -3.19
N PRO A 256 43.66 -19.85 -4.42
CA PRO A 256 42.69 -20.87 -4.78
C PRO A 256 43.24 -22.30 -4.71
N GLN A 257 42.34 -23.29 -4.69
CA GLN A 257 42.68 -24.65 -5.11
C GLN A 257 41.97 -25.01 -6.42
N LEU A 258 42.82 -25.41 -7.37
CA LEU A 258 42.53 -26.06 -8.63
C LEU A 258 41.85 -27.42 -8.39
N GLY A 259 40.96 -27.79 -9.30
CA GLY A 259 40.42 -29.14 -9.41
C GLY A 259 39.76 -29.33 -10.76
N ASN A 260 40.59 -29.68 -11.76
CA ASN A 260 40.17 -30.16 -13.07
C ASN A 260 39.27 -31.40 -12.92
N LEU A 261 38.21 -31.50 -13.71
CA LEU A 261 37.85 -32.78 -14.33
C LEU A 261 37.22 -32.54 -15.69
N VAL A 262 38.03 -32.80 -16.71
CA VAL A 262 37.64 -33.05 -18.09
C VAL A 262 37.26 -34.53 -18.18
N THR A 263 36.09 -34.82 -18.70
CA THR A 263 35.84 -36.06 -19.47
C THR A 263 34.86 -35.72 -20.58
N GLN A 264 35.38 -35.64 -21.80
CA GLN A 264 34.65 -36.04 -23.01
C GLN A 264 34.45 -37.56 -22.95
N LEU A 265 33.36 -38.07 -23.52
CA LEU A 265 33.36 -39.15 -24.50
C LEU A 265 31.91 -39.39 -24.98
N ASP A 266 31.79 -39.29 -26.30
CA ASP A 266 31.08 -40.13 -27.25
C ASP A 266 29.54 -40.17 -27.39
N ASP A 267 29.20 -39.93 -28.66
CA ASP A 267 28.00 -40.25 -29.41
C ASP A 267 27.43 -41.65 -29.13
N LYS A 268 26.09 -41.73 -29.18
CA LYS A 268 25.39 -42.81 -29.89
C LYS A 268 23.91 -42.50 -30.09
N ASP A 269 23.51 -42.61 -31.35
CA ASP A 269 22.15 -42.79 -31.82
C ASP A 269 21.37 -43.82 -31.00
N ASN A 270 20.10 -43.53 -30.70
CA ASN A 270 19.07 -44.56 -30.76
C ASN A 270 17.65 -43.98 -30.84
N THR A 271 17.09 -44.10 -32.04
CA THR A 271 15.68 -44.37 -32.33
C THR A 271 15.07 -45.39 -31.37
N SER A 272 13.90 -45.10 -30.78
CA SER A 272 12.72 -45.99 -30.82
C SER A 272 11.54 -45.46 -29.98
N ASN A 273 10.41 -45.30 -30.66
CA ASN A 273 9.06 -45.76 -30.32
C ASN A 273 8.67 -45.95 -28.84
N ASN A 274 7.66 -45.20 -28.42
CA ASN A 274 6.53 -45.67 -27.59
C ASN A 274 5.35 -44.72 -27.84
N LYS A 275 4.33 -45.08 -28.62
CA LYS A 275 3.16 -45.90 -28.24
C LYS A 275 2.53 -45.43 -26.92
N THR A 276 1.53 -44.57 -27.04
CA THR A 276 0.52 -44.41 -25.98
C THR A 276 -0.85 -44.20 -26.61
N THR A 277 -1.70 -45.15 -26.28
CA THR A 277 -3.15 -45.24 -26.48
C THR A 277 -3.90 -44.22 -25.64
N SER A 278 -4.94 -43.59 -26.20
CA SER A 278 -6.25 -43.37 -25.55
C SER A 278 -7.15 -42.60 -26.54
N LYS A 279 -8.26 -43.24 -26.92
CA LYS A 279 -9.64 -42.89 -26.54
C LYS A 279 -10.12 -41.57 -27.16
N GLU A 280 -10.93 -41.64 -28.21
CA GLU A 280 -12.40 -41.71 -28.13
C GLU A 280 -13.05 -40.42 -27.63
N GLU A 281 -13.94 -39.91 -28.49
CA GLU A 281 -15.17 -39.17 -28.22
C GLU A 281 -15.30 -37.72 -28.68
N ASN A 282 -16.42 -37.53 -29.37
CA ASN A 282 -17.24 -36.33 -29.53
C ASN A 282 -16.88 -35.32 -30.63
N LEU A 283 -17.21 -35.74 -31.86
CA LEU A 283 -17.67 -34.83 -32.92
C LEU A 283 -19.09 -34.29 -32.63
N SER A 284 -19.29 -33.07 -33.09
CA SER A 284 -20.57 -32.39 -33.38
C SER A 284 -21.27 -31.63 -32.24
N LYS A 285 -20.93 -30.34 -32.11
CA LYS A 285 -21.93 -29.26 -32.04
C LYS A 285 -21.42 -28.07 -32.82
N ILE A 286 -21.95 -27.90 -34.04
CA ILE A 286 -21.79 -26.71 -34.86
C ILE A 286 -22.62 -25.59 -34.20
N PRO A 287 -22.03 -24.48 -33.76
CA PRO A 287 -22.82 -23.32 -33.34
C PRO A 287 -23.46 -22.64 -34.56
N PRO A 288 -24.71 -22.12 -34.44
CA PRO A 288 -25.36 -21.41 -35.53
C PRO A 288 -24.60 -20.11 -35.86
N PRO A 289 -24.68 -19.66 -37.13
CA PRO A 289 -23.99 -18.46 -37.58
C PRO A 289 -24.48 -17.22 -36.83
N ARG A 290 -23.52 -16.40 -36.39
CA ARG A 290 -23.72 -15.11 -35.72
C ARG A 290 -24.20 -14.11 -36.77
N GLU A 291 -25.37 -13.51 -36.54
CA GLU A 291 -25.87 -12.39 -37.35
C GLU A 291 -24.91 -11.19 -37.23
N GLU A 292 -24.41 -10.70 -38.38
CA GLU A 292 -23.58 -9.51 -38.45
C GLU A 292 -24.43 -8.26 -38.21
N PRO A 293 -23.97 -7.31 -37.37
CA PRO A 293 -24.67 -6.04 -37.18
C PRO A 293 -24.57 -5.18 -38.44
N VAL A 294 -25.74 -4.67 -38.85
CA VAL A 294 -25.95 -3.72 -39.95
C VAL A 294 -25.05 -2.49 -39.78
N LYS A 295 -24.19 -2.25 -40.78
CA LYS A 295 -23.40 -1.01 -40.89
C LYS A 295 -24.33 0.16 -41.22
N THR A 296 -24.65 0.98 -40.24
CA THR A 296 -25.19 2.33 -40.46
C THR A 296 -24.06 3.25 -40.92
N THR A 297 -24.16 3.71 -42.17
CA THR A 297 -23.27 4.70 -42.76
C THR A 297 -23.65 6.10 -42.27
N GLU A 298 -22.96 6.58 -41.24
CA GLU A 298 -23.01 8.02 -40.88
C GLU A 298 -22.21 8.85 -41.89
N LYS A 299 -22.90 9.83 -42.47
CA LYS A 299 -22.33 10.86 -43.35
C LYS A 299 -21.42 11.78 -42.52
N LYS A 300 -20.13 11.83 -42.87
CA LYS A 300 -19.19 12.86 -42.38
C LYS A 300 -19.54 14.22 -43.00
N ASN A 301 -19.82 15.20 -42.15
CA ASN A 301 -19.76 16.63 -42.47
C ASN A 301 -18.31 17.11 -42.30
N PRO A 302 -17.66 17.73 -43.30
CA PRO A 302 -16.38 18.40 -43.08
C PRO A 302 -16.60 19.77 -42.45
N LEU A 303 -16.23 19.92 -41.19
CA LEU A 303 -16.10 21.22 -40.52
C LEU A 303 -14.74 21.84 -40.90
N LYS A 304 -14.82 23.13 -41.21
CA LYS A 304 -13.73 24.00 -41.70
C LYS A 304 -12.69 24.22 -40.62
N GLU A 305 -11.42 24.10 -41.00
CA GLU A 305 -10.29 24.62 -40.24
C GLU A 305 -10.38 26.15 -40.19
N VAL A 306 -10.28 26.70 -38.97
CA VAL A 306 -9.99 28.12 -38.73
C VAL A 306 -8.60 28.15 -38.11
N THR A 307 -7.63 28.64 -38.88
CA THR A 307 -6.28 28.94 -38.42
C THR A 307 -6.31 30.31 -37.74
N ILE A 308 -5.79 30.40 -36.51
CA ILE A 308 -5.30 31.64 -35.89
C ILE A 308 -3.79 31.64 -36.04
#